data_AF-A0A2N2CJG9-F1
#
_entry.id   AF-A0A2N2CJG9-F1
#
_cell.length_a   1.000
_cell.length_b   1.000
_cell.length_c   1.000
_cell.angle_alpha   90.00
_cell.angle_beta   90.00
_cell.angle_gamma   90.00
#
_symmetry.space_group_name_H-M   'P 1'
#
loop_
_entity.id
_entity.type
_entity.pdbx_description
1 polymer ?
#
loop_
_entity_poly.entity_id
_entity_poly.type
_entity_poly.pdbx_seq_one_letter_code
_entity_poly.pdbx_strand_id
1 'polypeptide(L)' 'MNIQKSQKLYSYAKINLFFNIVSKRQDNYHQIESVMQTIDLRDEILIKNTFKGIIIKCDDS' A
#
# COMPACT_ATOMS: atom_id res chain seq x y z
N MET A 1 30.77 10.56 11.68
CA MET A 1 29.31 10.64 11.96
C MET A 1 28.58 9.79 10.93
N ASN A 2 27.96 8.68 11.35
CA ASN A 2 27.13 7.87 10.45
C ASN A 2 25.79 8.56 10.26
N ILE A 3 25.59 9.20 9.10
CA ILE A 3 24.30 9.77 8.74
C ILE A 3 23.37 8.60 8.44
N GLN A 4 22.39 8.35 9.32
CA GLN A 4 21.31 7.40 9.02
C GLN A 4 20.49 7.97 7.86
N LYS A 5 20.69 7.43 6.65
CA LYS A 5 19.80 7.71 5.53
C LYS A 5 18.39 7.25 5.90
N SER A 6 17.44 8.16 5.76
CA SER A 6 16.02 7.87 5.92
C SER A 6 15.25 8.40 4.71
N GLN A 7 14.23 7.66 4.29
CA GLN A 7 13.32 8.05 3.22
C GLN A 7 11.89 7.97 3.75
N LYS A 8 11.13 9.04 3.51
CA LYS A 8 9.70 9.09 3.79
C LYS A 8 8.96 8.86 2.49
N LEU A 9 8.08 7.88 2.47
CA LEU A 9 7.23 7.51 1.35
C LEU A 9 5.76 7.63 1.76
N TYR A 10 4.91 7.86 0.77
CA TYR A 10 3.47 7.99 0.95
C TYR A 10 2.77 6.87 0.19
N SER A 11 2.00 6.05 0.89
CA SER A 11 1.17 5.01 0.31
C SER A 11 -0.27 5.49 0.27
N TYR A 12 -0.65 6.13 -0.84
CA TYR A 12 -1.98 6.70 -1.01
C TYR A 12 -3.04 5.61 -1.16
N ALA A 13 -4.15 5.78 -0.44
CA ALA A 13 -5.32 4.93 -0.52
C ALA A 13 -6.02 5.13 -1.87
N LYS A 14 -6.80 4.11 -2.24
CA LYS A 14 -7.67 4.15 -3.41
C LYS A 14 -9.11 3.87 -3.01
N ILE A 15 -10.03 4.46 -3.76
CA ILE A 15 -11.44 4.06 -3.78
C ILE A 15 -11.81 3.52 -5.16
N ASN A 16 -12.82 2.66 -5.24
CA ASN A 16 -13.43 2.27 -6.51
C ASN A 16 -14.64 3.18 -6.73
N LEU A 17 -14.61 4.07 -7.72
CA LEU A 17 -15.76 4.90 -8.11
C LEU A 17 -16.81 4.09 -8.89
N PHE A 18 -16.38 2.98 -9.47
CA PHE A 18 -17.20 1.98 -10.12
C PHE A 18 -16.60 0.60 -9.84
N PHE A 19 -17.44 -0.41 -9.62
CA PHE A 19 -16.98 -1.78 -9.42
C PHE A 19 -18.04 -2.75 -9.94
N ASN A 20 -17.68 -3.54 -10.95
CA ASN A 20 -18.54 -4.53 -11.57
C ASN A 20 -17.86 -5.90 -11.60
N ILE A 21 -18.62 -6.94 -11.27
CA ILE A 21 -18.16 -8.33 -11.30
C ILE A 21 -18.73 -8.96 -12.56
N VAL A 22 -17.87 -9.26 -13.53
CA VAL A 22 -18.26 -9.74 -14.85
C VAL A 22 -18.51 -11.25 -14.84
N SER A 23 -17.63 -12.02 -14.22
CA SER A 23 -17.73 -13.49 -14.20
C SER A 23 -16.84 -14.11 -13.12
N LYS A 24 -17.11 -15.38 -12.77
CA LYS A 24 -16.20 -16.20 -11.96
C LYS A 24 -15.17 -16.88 -12.88
N ARG A 25 -13.91 -16.85 -12.48
CA ARG A 25 -12.78 -17.47 -13.19
C ARG A 25 -12.50 -18.88 -12.66
N GLN A 26 -11.78 -19.67 -13.43
CA GLN A 26 -11.40 -21.06 -13.07
C GLN A 26 -10.38 -21.12 -11.91
N ASP A 27 -9.62 -20.04 -11.69
CA ASP A 27 -8.65 -19.90 -10.61
C ASP A 27 -9.27 -19.47 -9.26
N ASN A 28 -10.60 -19.54 -9.14
CA ASN A 28 -11.40 -19.10 -7.98
C ASN A 28 -11.42 -17.58 -7.73
N TYR A 29 -10.92 -16.76 -8.65
CA TYR A 29 -11.10 -15.30 -8.63
C TYR A 29 -12.32 -14.88 -9.47
N HIS A 30 -12.59 -13.57 -9.51
CA HIS A 30 -13.58 -12.97 -10.39
C HIS A 30 -12.90 -12.08 -11.43
N GLN A 31 -13.43 -12.07 -12.64
CA GLN A 31 -13.15 -11.02 -13.59
C GLN A 31 -13.93 -9.77 -13.16
N ILE A 32 -13.23 -8.66 -12.97
CA ILE A 32 -13.81 -7.39 -12.52
C ILE A 32 -13.48 -6.26 -13.49
N GLU A 33 -14.39 -5.31 -13.58
CA GLU A 33 -14.19 -4.00 -14.22
C GLU A 33 -14.36 -2.93 -13.15
N SER A 34 -13.45 -1.97 -13.09
CA SER A 34 -13.45 -0.95 -12.04
C SER A 34 -12.85 0.36 -12.55
N VAL A 35 -13.35 1.47 -12.00
CA VAL A 35 -12.69 2.78 -12.09
C VAL A 35 -12.09 3.07 -10.73
N MET A 36 -10.77 2.98 -10.61
CA MET A 36 -10.04 3.25 -9.38
C MET A 36 -9.55 4.70 -9.35
N GLN A 37 -9.77 5.37 -8.22
CA GLN A 37 -9.30 6.73 -7.98
C GLN A 37 -8.43 6.74 -6.72
N THR A 38 -7.21 7.26 -6.86
CA THR A 38 -6.33 7.57 -5.73
C THR A 38 -6.86 8.79 -4.99
N ILE A 39 -6.82 8.76 -3.66
CA ILE A 39 -7.23 9.87 -2.79
C ILE A 39 -6.10 10.27 -1.84
N ASP A 40 -6.22 11.43 -1.19
CA ASP A 40 -5.15 11.99 -0.35
C ASP A 40 -4.96 11.29 1.00
N LEU A 41 -5.91 10.45 1.42
CA LEU A 41 -5.77 9.55 2.57
C LEU A 41 -4.63 8.56 2.28
N ARG A 42 -3.70 8.39 3.22
CA ARG A 42 -2.47 7.64 2.98
C ARG A 42 -1.83 7.15 4.26
N ASP A 43 -1.04 6.09 4.13
CA ASP A 43 -0.06 5.69 5.14
C ASP A 43 1.26 6.44 4.90
N GLU A 44 1.94 6.79 5.98
CA GLU A 44 3.30 7.32 5.94
C GLU A 44 4.31 6.21 6.24
N ILE A 45 5.17 5.89 5.28
CA ILE A 45 6.16 4.82 5.41
C ILE A 45 7.54 5.44 5.59
N LEU A 46 8.20 5.13 6.70
CA LEU A 46 9.55 5.60 6.98
C LEU A 46 10.56 4.45 6.85
N ILE A 47 11.39 4.51 5.80
CA ILE A 47 12.45 3.54 5.56
C ILE A 47 13.76 4.08 6.12
N LYS A 48 14.42 3.29 6.97
CA LYS A 48 15.72 3.60 7.58
C LYS A 48 16.67 2.43 7.42
N ASN A 49 17.93 2.71 7.11
CA ASN A 49 18.96 1.68 7.14
C ASN A 49 19.16 1.17 8.58
N THR A 50 19.28 -0.15 8.74
CA THR A 50 19.58 -0.80 10.01
C THR A 50 20.66 -1.86 9.82
N PHE A 51 21.43 -2.12 10.87
CA PHE A 51 22.43 -3.20 10.91
C PHE A 51 21.85 -4.53 11.41
N LYS A 52 20.58 -4.55 11.83
CA LYS A 52 19.87 -5.72 12.36
C LYS A 52 18.69 -6.08 11.46
N GLY A 53 18.92 -6.91 10.44
CA GLY A 53 17.87 -7.53 9.63
C GLY A 53 16.79 -6.57 9.10
N ILE A 54 15.54 -7.05 9.03
CA ILE A 54 14.36 -6.23 8.71
C ILE A 54 13.55 -6.06 9.99
N ILE A 55 13.26 -4.81 10.36
CA ILE A 55 12.46 -4.47 11.55
C ILE A 55 11.25 -3.69 11.05
N ILE A 56 10.04 -4.15 11.41
CA ILE A 56 8.78 -3.49 11.08
C ILE A 56 8.20 -2.93 12.38
N LYS A 57 7.80 -1.66 12.35
CA LYS A 57 7.07 -1.00 13.43
C LYS A 57 5.85 -0.32 12.80
N CYS A 58 4.71 -0.45 13.46
CA CYS A 58 3.46 0.19 13.09
C CYS A 58 2.94 0.93 14.32
N ASP A 59 2.17 2.00 14.11
CA ASP A 59 1.47 2.63 15.21
C ASP A 59 0.29 1.72 15.62
N ASP A 60 0.22 1.38 16.91
CA ASP A 60 -0.89 0.63 17.48
C ASP A 60 -1.96 1.66 17.88
N SER A 61 -2.96 1.85 17.02
CA SER A 61 -4.14 2.68 17.34
C SER A 61 -4.94 2.14 18.52
#